data_AF-A0A4U0VBB3-F1
#
_entry.id   AF-A0A4U0VBB3-F1
#
_cell.length_a   1.000
_cell.length_b   1.000
_cell.length_c   1.000
_cell.angle_alpha   90.00
_cell.angle_beta   90.00
_cell.angle_gamma   90.00
#
_symmetry.space_group_name_H-M   'P 1'
#
loop_
_entity.id
_entity.type
_entity.pdbx_description
1 polymer ?
#
loop_
_entity_poly.entity_id
_entity_poly.type
_entity_poly.pdbx_seq_one_letter_code
_entity_poly.pdbx_strand_id
1 'polypeptide(L)'
;MADLDFVPAAVADDLVVLARNELARGRGAHYPASSDTDASQEHPNGVTIDLGYRKIQTLPAEVIDVIKDECARLALSHNLLTSLPPQLSKCTRLRYLNVRSNSLREFPEAILQLSSLEILDISKNKIRVLPPEISNLKSLKVFSIQKTRIEQLPVGLADINSLQVLKLYGLPLTFPPPDVCTLKKDTPIPADENQRDVAIWAQVKRYLRQHANRERMKIESDGDTRFEHLGVIISVRVH
;
A
#
# COMPACT_ATOMS: atom_id res chain seq x y z
N MET A 1 7.18 -32.38 -25.08
CA MET A 1 6.23 -31.29 -24.79
C MET A 1 5.37 -31.78 -23.64
N ALA A 2 5.79 -31.48 -22.40
CA ALA A 2 5.01 -31.77 -21.22
C ALA A 2 4.25 -30.49 -20.88
N ASP A 3 2.93 -30.59 -20.82
CA ASP A 3 2.04 -29.51 -20.40
C ASP A 3 2.42 -29.06 -18.98
N LEU A 4 2.91 -27.82 -18.89
CA LEU A 4 3.22 -27.13 -17.64
C LEU A 4 1.89 -26.73 -16.96
N ASP A 5 1.58 -27.45 -15.89
CA ASP A 5 0.95 -26.94 -14.67
C ASP A 5 -0.42 -26.24 -14.79
N PHE A 6 -1.44 -27.01 -15.18
CA PHE A 6 -2.80 -26.75 -14.71
C PHE A 6 -2.91 -27.12 -13.22
N VAL A 7 -2.32 -26.30 -12.35
CA VAL A 7 -2.67 -26.28 -10.93
C VAL A 7 -4.01 -25.53 -10.84
N PRO A 8 -5.12 -26.20 -10.49
CA PRO A 8 -6.42 -25.53 -10.41
C PRO A 8 -6.36 -24.37 -9.41
N ALA A 9 -7.08 -23.29 -9.69
CA ALA A 9 -7.23 -22.20 -8.75
C ALA A 9 -7.77 -22.75 -7.43
N ALA A 10 -7.19 -22.35 -6.30
CA ALA A 10 -7.70 -22.74 -4.98
C ALA A 10 -9.18 -22.32 -4.89
N VAL A 11 -10.07 -23.29 -4.71
CA VAL A 11 -11.49 -23.01 -4.46
C VAL A 11 -11.63 -22.36 -3.09
N ALA A 12 -12.73 -21.61 -2.88
CA ALA A 12 -12.91 -20.79 -1.68
C ALA A 12 -12.76 -21.59 -0.37
N ASP A 13 -13.29 -22.81 -0.34
CA ASP A 13 -13.22 -23.69 0.83
C ASP A 13 -11.79 -24.10 1.18
N ASP A 14 -10.97 -24.44 0.16
CA ASP A 14 -9.55 -24.76 0.35
C ASP A 14 -8.78 -23.58 0.93
N LEU A 15 -9.11 -22.37 0.48
CA LEU A 15 -8.46 -21.15 0.94
C LEU A 15 -8.84 -20.80 2.39
N VAL A 16 -10.09 -21.06 2.79
CA VAL A 16 -10.53 -20.93 4.19
C VAL A 16 -9.80 -21.91 5.08
N VAL A 17 -9.70 -23.18 4.69
CA VAL A 17 -8.95 -24.21 5.43
C VAL A 17 -7.47 -23.81 5.56
N LEU A 18 -6.88 -23.35 4.46
CA LEU A 18 -5.50 -22.88 4.45
C LEU A 18 -5.29 -21.69 5.38
N ALA A 19 -6.19 -20.70 5.36
CA ALA A 19 -6.12 -19.54 6.24
C ALA A 19 -6.22 -19.95 7.73
N ARG A 20 -7.08 -20.93 8.06
CA ARG A 20 -7.16 -21.50 9.41
C ARG A 20 -5.85 -22.20 9.81
N ASN A 21 -5.24 -22.94 8.89
CA ASN A 21 -3.97 -23.63 9.13
C ASN A 21 -2.82 -22.65 9.37
N GLU A 22 -2.72 -21.59 8.55
CA GLU A 22 -1.73 -20.53 8.75
C GLU A 22 -1.95 -19.77 10.06
N LEU A 23 -3.21 -19.51 10.41
CA LEU A 23 -3.56 -18.90 11.70
C LEU A 23 -3.13 -19.80 12.87
N ALA A 24 -3.44 -21.08 12.82
CA ALA A 24 -3.03 -22.06 13.84
C ALA A 24 -1.51 -22.16 13.95
N ARG A 25 -0.81 -22.19 12.81
CA ARG A 25 0.66 -22.21 12.75
C ARG A 25 1.25 -20.95 13.37
N GLY A 26 0.70 -19.79 13.08
CA GLY A 26 1.16 -18.52 13.65
C GLY A 26 0.88 -18.37 15.15
N ARG A 27 -0.12 -19.08 15.70
CA ARG A 27 -0.33 -19.19 17.15
C ARG A 27 0.70 -20.12 17.82
N GLY A 28 1.06 -21.21 17.15
CA GLY A 28 2.04 -22.20 17.64
C GLY A 28 3.50 -21.79 17.44
N ALA A 29 3.77 -20.89 16.49
CA ALA A 29 5.09 -20.38 16.15
C ALA A 29 5.55 -19.25 17.08
N HIS A 30 5.64 -19.53 18.38
CA HIS A 30 6.76 -18.99 19.14
C HIS A 30 8.01 -19.80 18.74
N TYR A 31 8.57 -19.55 17.55
CA TYR A 31 9.80 -20.21 17.10
C TYR A 31 11.04 -19.46 17.59
N PRO A 32 12.09 -20.17 18.05
CA PRO A 32 13.35 -19.57 18.46
C PRO A 32 14.15 -19.07 17.24
N ALA A 33 14.99 -18.05 17.50
CA ALA A 33 15.83 -17.39 16.52
C ALA A 33 16.77 -18.35 15.75
N SER A 34 16.75 -18.28 14.42
CA SER A 34 17.84 -18.53 13.43
C SER A 34 17.18 -18.72 12.05
N SER A 35 17.67 -18.26 10.90
CA SER A 35 18.94 -17.63 10.49
C SER A 35 18.69 -16.89 9.17
N ASP A 36 19.28 -15.69 9.05
CA ASP A 36 19.67 -14.98 7.82
C ASP A 36 18.62 -14.70 6.72
N THR A 37 17.95 -13.55 6.86
CA THR A 37 17.92 -12.49 5.83
C THR A 37 17.36 -11.21 6.43
N ASP A 38 18.24 -10.23 6.59
CA ASP A 38 18.01 -8.78 6.69
C ASP A 38 16.97 -8.24 7.70
N ALA A 39 17.50 -7.97 8.89
CA ALA A 39 17.27 -6.81 9.76
C ALA A 39 15.84 -6.28 10.00
N SER A 40 15.39 -6.57 11.22
CA SER A 40 14.86 -5.57 12.14
C SER A 40 13.48 -4.99 11.81
N GLN A 41 12.42 -5.68 12.23
CA GLN A 41 11.45 -5.16 13.22
C GLN A 41 10.55 -6.31 13.69
N GLU A 42 10.95 -6.99 14.76
CA GLU A 42 10.02 -7.77 15.58
C GLU A 42 8.95 -6.80 16.10
N HIS A 43 7.73 -6.91 15.57
CA HIS A 43 6.56 -6.23 16.14
C HIS A 43 5.80 -7.23 17.00
N PRO A 44 5.50 -6.91 18.27
CA PRO A 44 4.91 -7.84 19.20
C PRO A 44 3.43 -8.11 18.87
N ASN A 45 3.02 -9.36 19.13
CA ASN A 45 1.65 -9.84 19.38
C ASN A 45 0.63 -9.88 18.23
N GLY A 46 0.99 -10.39 17.05
CA GLY A 46 -0.04 -10.79 16.09
C GLY A 46 0.44 -11.79 15.04
N VAL A 47 -0.51 -12.54 14.50
CA VAL A 47 -0.25 -13.68 13.62
C VAL A 47 0.09 -13.22 12.21
N THR A 48 1.11 -13.86 11.62
CA THR A 48 1.45 -13.71 10.20
C THR A 48 0.73 -14.78 9.40
N ILE A 49 0.08 -14.37 8.31
CA ILE A 49 -0.65 -15.26 7.40
C ILE A 49 -0.10 -15.06 6.01
N ASP A 50 0.49 -16.13 5.45
CA ASP A 50 1.08 -16.12 4.12
C ASP A 50 0.25 -16.95 3.13
N LEU A 51 -0.40 -16.22 2.22
CA LEU A 51 -1.19 -16.74 1.12
C LEU A 51 -0.58 -16.36 -0.23
N GLY A 52 0.73 -16.05 -0.27
CA GLY A 52 1.43 -15.71 -1.50
C GLY A 52 1.64 -16.89 -2.44
N TYR A 53 1.86 -16.62 -3.74
CA TYR A 53 2.19 -17.62 -4.77
C TYR A 53 1.17 -18.76 -4.94
N ARG A 54 -0.12 -18.47 -4.76
CA ARG A 54 -1.19 -19.49 -4.76
C ARG A 54 -2.20 -19.35 -5.90
N LYS A 55 -1.89 -18.51 -6.90
CA LYS A 55 -2.76 -18.24 -8.06
C LYS A 55 -4.19 -17.81 -7.64
N ILE A 56 -4.34 -17.17 -6.48
CA ILE A 56 -5.64 -16.76 -5.94
C ILE A 56 -6.22 -15.66 -6.82
N GLN A 57 -7.41 -15.88 -7.39
CA GLN A 57 -8.09 -14.88 -8.23
C GLN A 57 -8.97 -13.93 -7.40
N THR A 58 -9.61 -14.48 -6.36
CA THR A 58 -10.49 -13.74 -5.46
C THR A 58 -10.20 -14.18 -4.03
N LEU A 59 -10.06 -13.22 -3.13
CA LEU A 59 -9.96 -13.48 -1.69
C LEU A 59 -11.38 -13.48 -1.11
N PRO A 60 -11.95 -14.64 -0.72
CA PRO A 60 -13.30 -14.74 -0.21
C PRO A 60 -13.42 -14.04 1.16
N ALA A 61 -14.61 -13.52 1.47
CA ALA A 61 -14.86 -12.79 2.72
C ALA A 61 -14.69 -13.67 3.95
N GLU A 62 -14.97 -14.95 3.81
CA GLU A 62 -14.85 -16.00 4.83
C GLU A 62 -13.40 -16.13 5.33
N VAL A 63 -12.41 -15.96 4.45
CA VAL A 63 -11.00 -15.93 4.86
C VAL A 63 -10.74 -14.73 5.76
N ILE A 64 -11.32 -13.58 5.45
CA ILE A 64 -11.19 -12.39 6.30
C ILE A 64 -11.85 -12.61 7.65
N ASP A 65 -13.06 -13.19 7.69
CA ASP A 65 -13.76 -13.47 8.93
C ASP A 65 -13.01 -14.45 9.84
N VAL A 66 -12.19 -15.34 9.28
CA VAL A 66 -11.30 -16.23 10.04
C VAL A 66 -10.11 -15.49 10.65
N ILE A 67 -9.53 -14.52 9.94
CA ILE A 67 -8.22 -13.95 10.30
C ILE A 67 -8.28 -12.60 11.00
N LYS A 68 -9.39 -11.87 10.86
CA LYS A 68 -9.55 -10.46 11.26
C LYS A 68 -9.13 -10.13 12.69
N ASP A 69 -9.33 -11.06 13.63
CA ASP A 69 -9.17 -10.80 15.07
C ASP A 69 -7.71 -10.94 15.54
N GLU A 70 -6.85 -11.58 14.75
CA GLU A 70 -5.48 -11.95 15.18
C GLU A 70 -4.40 -11.63 14.14
N CYS A 71 -4.78 -11.43 12.88
CA CYS A 71 -3.83 -11.17 11.81
C CYS A 71 -3.18 -9.79 11.96
N ALA A 72 -1.86 -9.78 12.16
CA ALA A 72 -1.05 -8.57 12.12
C ALA A 72 -0.29 -8.41 10.80
N ARG A 73 -0.02 -9.52 10.10
CA ARG A 73 0.67 -9.49 8.81
C ARG A 73 -0.04 -10.39 7.81
N LEU A 74 -0.43 -9.83 6.68
CA LEU A 74 -1.09 -10.56 5.59
C LEU A 74 -0.27 -10.43 4.32
N ALA A 75 0.29 -11.56 3.86
CA ALA A 75 0.98 -11.65 2.59
C ALA A 75 0.07 -12.33 1.55
N LEU A 76 -0.22 -11.61 0.48
CA LEU A 76 -1.04 -12.02 -0.66
C LEU A 76 -0.28 -11.82 -1.98
N SER A 77 1.04 -11.75 -1.91
CA SER A 77 1.88 -11.41 -3.05
C SER A 77 1.89 -12.52 -4.11
N HIS A 78 2.11 -12.17 -5.38
CA HIS A 78 2.20 -13.14 -6.47
C HIS A 78 0.94 -14.01 -6.65
N ASN A 79 -0.21 -13.35 -6.64
CA ASN A 79 -1.51 -13.94 -6.94
C ASN A 79 -2.14 -13.27 -8.18
N LEU A 80 -3.41 -13.54 -8.43
CA LEU A 80 -4.17 -13.01 -9.57
C LEU A 80 -5.31 -12.08 -9.11
N LEU A 81 -5.19 -11.50 -7.91
CA LEU A 81 -6.23 -10.68 -7.30
C LEU A 81 -6.51 -9.45 -8.16
N THR A 82 -7.80 -9.22 -8.43
CA THR A 82 -8.28 -8.03 -9.15
C THR A 82 -8.93 -7.00 -8.22
N SER A 83 -9.36 -7.44 -7.04
CA SER A 83 -9.91 -6.63 -5.95
C SER A 83 -9.57 -7.28 -4.60
N LEU A 84 -9.87 -6.58 -3.49
CA LEU A 84 -9.87 -7.12 -2.14
C LEU A 84 -11.28 -6.98 -1.54
N PRO A 85 -11.73 -7.94 -0.71
CA PRO A 85 -13.05 -7.88 -0.10
C PRO A 85 -13.17 -6.68 0.86
N PRO A 86 -14.33 -6.00 0.90
CA PRO A 86 -14.55 -4.85 1.78
C PRO A 86 -14.39 -5.21 3.27
N GLN A 87 -14.62 -6.46 3.65
CA GLN A 87 -14.43 -7.02 4.98
C GLN A 87 -12.99 -6.87 5.48
N LEU A 88 -11.99 -6.69 4.59
CA LEU A 88 -10.60 -6.48 4.98
C LEU A 88 -10.45 -5.32 5.96
N SER A 89 -11.32 -4.31 5.88
CA SER A 89 -11.40 -3.19 6.84
C SER A 89 -11.58 -3.64 8.30
N LYS A 90 -12.16 -4.82 8.54
CA LYS A 90 -12.35 -5.39 9.88
C LYS A 90 -11.06 -5.91 10.52
N CYS A 91 -9.97 -6.08 9.76
CA CYS A 91 -8.68 -6.51 10.26
C CYS A 91 -7.96 -5.37 11.00
N THR A 92 -8.54 -4.88 12.10
CA THR A 92 -8.06 -3.68 12.83
C THR A 92 -6.66 -3.81 13.42
N ARG A 93 -6.17 -5.05 13.57
CA ARG A 93 -4.80 -5.35 14.04
C ARG A 93 -3.76 -5.44 12.92
N LEU A 94 -4.16 -5.31 11.66
CA LEU A 94 -3.27 -5.48 10.52
C LEU A 94 -2.25 -4.33 10.46
N ARG A 95 -0.97 -4.67 10.58
CA ARG A 95 0.17 -3.74 10.52
C ARG A 95 0.97 -3.89 9.22
N TYR A 96 0.93 -5.06 8.59
CA TYR A 96 1.60 -5.33 7.31
C TYR A 96 0.62 -5.93 6.30
N LEU A 97 0.55 -5.32 5.12
CA LEU A 97 -0.22 -5.85 3.99
C LEU A 97 0.65 -5.83 2.73
N ASN A 98 0.83 -7.00 2.14
CA ASN A 98 1.55 -7.15 0.88
C ASN A 98 0.66 -7.79 -0.18
N VAL A 99 0.28 -7.01 -1.19
CA VAL A 99 -0.49 -7.43 -2.37
C VAL A 99 0.32 -7.24 -3.65
N ARG A 100 1.65 -7.25 -3.54
CA ARG A 100 2.58 -7.11 -4.66
C ARG A 100 2.36 -8.16 -5.74
N SER A 101 2.58 -7.81 -7.00
CA SER A 101 2.46 -8.74 -8.14
C SER A 101 1.07 -9.38 -8.21
N ASN A 102 0.03 -8.53 -8.25
CA ASN A 102 -1.36 -8.93 -8.50
C ASN A 102 -1.89 -8.16 -9.73
N SER A 103 -3.20 -8.22 -9.98
CA SER A 103 -3.87 -7.54 -11.09
C SER A 103 -4.84 -6.44 -10.64
N LEU A 104 -4.62 -5.83 -9.47
CA LEU A 104 -5.46 -4.74 -8.96
C LEU A 104 -5.44 -3.56 -9.93
N ARG A 105 -6.61 -3.13 -10.39
CA ARG A 105 -6.76 -1.98 -11.31
C ARG A 105 -7.07 -0.67 -10.58
N GLU A 106 -7.66 -0.78 -9.40
CA GLU A 106 -8.06 0.32 -8.54
C GLU A 106 -7.46 0.10 -7.15
N PHE A 107 -7.31 1.18 -6.39
CA PHE A 107 -6.88 1.09 -5.00
C PHE A 107 -8.04 0.54 -4.15
N PRO A 108 -7.87 -0.57 -3.41
CA PRO A 108 -8.95 -1.12 -2.60
C PRO A 108 -9.33 -0.21 -1.43
N GLU A 109 -10.54 0.34 -1.42
CA GLU A 109 -11.01 1.27 -0.39
C GLU A 109 -10.95 0.70 1.03
N ALA A 110 -11.14 -0.62 1.17
CA ALA A 110 -11.05 -1.31 2.46
C ALA A 110 -9.71 -1.07 3.18
N ILE A 111 -8.62 -0.86 2.43
CA ILE A 111 -7.30 -0.58 2.99
C ILE A 111 -7.31 0.76 3.73
N LEU A 112 -8.05 1.75 3.24
CA LEU A 112 -8.10 3.12 3.80
C LEU A 112 -8.64 3.17 5.23
N GLN A 113 -9.34 2.12 5.66
CA GLN A 113 -9.91 2.00 7.01
C GLN A 113 -8.95 1.32 8.00
N LEU A 114 -7.79 0.82 7.53
CA LEU A 114 -6.80 0.14 8.36
C LEU A 114 -5.87 1.15 9.04
N SER A 115 -6.37 1.82 10.08
CA SER A 115 -5.63 2.89 10.78
C SER A 115 -4.31 2.42 11.40
N SER A 116 -4.19 1.13 11.75
CA SER A 116 -2.99 0.53 12.34
C SER A 116 -1.97 0.02 11.31
N LEU A 117 -2.25 0.16 10.01
CA LEU A 117 -1.37 -0.32 8.95
C LEU A 117 -0.08 0.50 8.91
N GLU A 118 1.07 -0.19 8.97
CA GLU A 118 2.39 0.43 9.02
C GLU A 118 3.19 0.20 7.73
N ILE A 119 2.98 -0.94 7.09
CA ILE A 119 3.67 -1.31 5.85
C ILE A 119 2.63 -1.76 4.84
N LEU A 120 2.63 -1.11 3.68
CA LEU A 120 1.79 -1.45 2.55
C LEU A 120 2.63 -1.62 1.28
N ASP A 121 2.55 -2.77 0.64
CA ASP A 121 3.14 -3.01 -0.68
C ASP A 121 2.04 -3.35 -1.70
N ILE A 122 1.80 -2.42 -2.63
CA ILE A 122 0.90 -2.60 -3.79
C ILE A 122 1.67 -2.67 -5.12
N SER A 123 2.98 -2.83 -5.07
CA SER A 123 3.85 -2.78 -6.25
C SER A 123 3.48 -3.83 -7.30
N LYS A 124 3.82 -3.57 -8.57
CA LYS A 124 3.52 -4.48 -9.69
C LYS A 124 2.02 -4.83 -9.79
N ASN A 125 1.16 -3.85 -9.56
CA ASN A 125 -0.26 -3.89 -9.89
C ASN A 125 -0.57 -2.93 -11.06
N LYS A 126 -1.83 -2.84 -11.47
CA LYS A 126 -2.30 -1.99 -12.57
C LYS A 126 -3.02 -0.72 -12.10
N ILE A 127 -2.86 -0.37 -10.82
CA ILE A 127 -3.47 0.79 -10.16
C ILE A 127 -3.01 2.08 -10.86
N ARG A 128 -3.97 2.95 -11.17
CA ARG A 128 -3.74 4.24 -11.86
C ARG A 128 -3.87 5.46 -10.96
N VAL A 129 -4.68 5.36 -9.91
CA VAL A 129 -5.02 6.49 -9.03
C VAL A 129 -4.88 6.04 -7.58
N LEU A 130 -4.27 6.91 -6.76
CA LEU A 130 -4.35 6.80 -5.31
C LEU A 130 -5.43 7.76 -4.81
N PRO A 131 -6.36 7.29 -3.97
CA PRO A 131 -7.42 8.13 -3.43
C PRO A 131 -6.87 9.19 -2.46
N PRO A 132 -7.47 10.39 -2.36
CA PRO A 132 -7.05 11.41 -1.39
C PRO A 132 -7.17 10.95 0.07
N GLU A 133 -8.08 10.01 0.34
CA GLU A 133 -8.28 9.34 1.62
C GLU A 133 -7.09 8.47 2.05
N ILE A 134 -6.05 8.31 1.22
CA ILE A 134 -4.80 7.64 1.63
C ILE A 134 -4.20 8.26 2.90
N SER A 135 -4.50 9.53 3.15
CA SER A 135 -4.16 10.26 4.37
C SER A 135 -4.77 9.65 5.65
N ASN A 136 -5.77 8.75 5.56
CA ASN A 136 -6.38 8.04 6.68
C ASN A 136 -5.44 6.98 7.29
N LEU A 137 -4.41 6.54 6.57
CA LEU A 137 -3.44 5.57 7.05
C LEU A 137 -2.42 6.22 8.00
N LYS A 138 -2.88 6.69 9.16
CA LYS A 138 -2.11 7.52 10.11
C LYS A 138 -0.90 6.82 10.74
N SER A 139 -0.83 5.50 10.69
CA SER A 139 0.31 4.71 11.17
C SER A 139 1.26 4.24 10.06
N LEU A 140 0.98 4.55 8.79
CA LEU A 140 1.77 4.06 7.66
C LEU A 140 3.18 4.64 7.67
N LYS A 141 4.18 3.78 7.73
CA LYS A 141 5.62 4.12 7.77
C LYS A 141 6.30 3.86 6.44
N VAL A 142 5.93 2.77 5.77
CA VAL A 142 6.50 2.34 4.49
C VAL A 142 5.39 2.07 3.50
N PHE A 143 5.45 2.74 2.35
CA PHE A 143 4.52 2.51 1.26
C PHE A 143 5.28 2.23 -0.04
N SER A 144 5.02 1.07 -0.65
CA SER A 144 5.62 0.70 -1.93
C SER A 144 4.56 0.65 -3.02
N ILE A 145 4.74 1.50 -4.03
CA ILE A 145 3.83 1.62 -5.18
C ILE A 145 4.55 1.35 -6.50
N GLN A 146 5.76 0.78 -6.45
CA GLN A 146 6.63 0.61 -7.60
C GLN A 146 5.96 -0.16 -8.74
N LYS A 147 6.31 0.18 -9.99
CA LYS A 147 5.82 -0.53 -11.19
C LYS A 147 4.28 -0.65 -11.23
N THR A 148 3.58 0.34 -10.70
CA THR A 148 2.15 0.55 -10.95
C THR A 148 1.96 1.56 -12.08
N ARG A 149 0.72 1.94 -12.38
CA ARG A 149 0.38 2.89 -13.45
C ARG A 149 -0.05 4.24 -12.88
N ILE A 150 0.41 4.56 -11.66
CA ILE A 150 0.06 5.80 -10.98
C ILE A 150 0.74 6.97 -11.70
N GLU A 151 -0.07 7.92 -12.15
CA GLU A 151 0.39 9.13 -12.84
C GLU A 151 0.52 10.32 -11.89
N GLN A 152 -0.32 10.37 -10.85
CA GLN A 152 -0.35 11.49 -9.91
C GLN A 152 -0.36 10.99 -8.46
N LEU A 153 0.50 11.58 -7.62
CA LEU A 153 0.46 11.38 -6.18
C LEU A 153 -0.48 12.42 -5.53
N PRO A 154 -1.47 11.99 -4.73
CA PRO A 154 -2.36 12.91 -4.04
C PRO A 154 -1.59 13.67 -2.96
N VAL A 155 -1.91 14.97 -2.80
CA VAL A 155 -1.29 15.82 -1.77
C VAL A 155 -1.50 15.29 -0.35
N GLY A 156 -2.58 14.53 -0.11
CA GLY A 156 -2.88 13.88 1.17
C GLY A 156 -1.82 12.89 1.65
N LEU A 157 -0.94 12.38 0.77
CA LEU A 157 0.22 11.58 1.21
C LEU A 157 1.15 12.39 2.14
N ALA A 158 1.21 13.71 1.98
CA ALA A 158 2.06 14.56 2.80
C ALA A 158 1.50 14.80 4.22
N ASP A 159 0.22 14.48 4.44
CA ASP A 159 -0.47 14.56 5.73
C ASP A 159 -0.25 13.30 6.58
N ILE A 160 0.31 12.24 5.97
CA ILE A 160 0.74 11.04 6.68
C ILE A 160 2.07 11.33 7.38
N ASN A 161 1.99 11.83 8.61
CA ASN A 161 3.18 12.22 9.38
C ASN A 161 4.08 11.03 9.73
N SER A 162 3.51 9.83 9.87
CA SER A 162 4.24 8.59 10.11
C SER A 162 5.02 8.09 8.89
N LEU A 163 4.69 8.52 7.67
CA LEU A 163 5.28 7.97 6.44
C LEU A 163 6.73 8.43 6.31
N GLN A 164 7.63 7.45 6.37
CA GLN A 164 9.09 7.62 6.34
C GLN A 164 9.68 7.23 4.98
N VAL A 165 9.09 6.23 4.31
CA VAL A 165 9.60 5.69 3.05
C VAL A 165 8.46 5.55 2.05
N LEU A 166 8.64 6.12 0.87
CA LEU A 166 7.76 5.94 -0.27
C LEU A 166 8.57 5.45 -1.48
N LYS A 167 8.30 4.23 -1.94
CA LYS A 167 9.02 3.62 -3.08
C LYS A 167 8.30 3.89 -4.39
N LEU A 168 8.92 4.70 -5.26
CA LEU A 168 8.31 5.33 -6.44
C LEU A 168 8.82 4.79 -7.79
N TYR A 169 9.70 3.80 -7.79
CA TYR A 169 10.39 3.37 -9.01
C TYR A 169 9.43 2.74 -10.05
N GLY A 170 9.63 3.08 -11.33
CA GLY A 170 8.92 2.47 -12.46
C GLY A 170 7.46 2.92 -12.60
N LEU A 171 7.14 4.14 -12.17
CA LEU A 171 5.83 4.78 -12.34
C LEU A 171 5.83 5.73 -13.55
N PRO A 172 4.70 5.88 -14.27
CA PRO A 172 4.52 6.93 -15.27
C PRO A 172 4.13 8.28 -14.63
N LEU A 173 4.82 8.71 -13.57
CA LEU A 173 4.47 9.91 -12.81
C LEU A 173 4.56 11.19 -13.66
N THR A 174 3.46 11.94 -13.70
CA THR A 174 3.39 13.32 -14.20
C THR A 174 3.35 14.33 -13.05
N PHE A 175 2.83 13.92 -11.88
CA PHE A 175 2.79 14.74 -10.67
C PHE A 175 3.15 13.94 -9.40
N PRO A 176 4.12 14.39 -8.58
CA PRO A 176 5.05 15.48 -8.81
C PRO A 176 5.92 15.28 -10.06
N PRO A 177 6.49 16.36 -10.60
CA PRO A 177 7.43 16.28 -11.71
C PRO A 177 8.59 15.29 -11.44
N PRO A 178 9.09 14.56 -12.45
CA PRO A 178 10.11 13.52 -12.26
C PRO A 178 11.41 13.97 -11.58
N ASP A 179 11.80 15.23 -11.76
CA ASP A 179 12.93 15.88 -11.08
C ASP A 179 12.73 16.00 -9.56
N VAL A 180 11.49 16.12 -9.10
CA VAL A 180 11.16 16.06 -7.66
C VAL A 180 11.29 14.63 -7.13
N CYS A 181 11.02 13.63 -7.97
CA CYS A 181 11.04 12.22 -7.63
C CYS A 181 12.43 11.56 -7.78
N THR A 182 13.48 12.34 -8.04
CA THR A 182 14.86 11.86 -8.19
C THR A 182 15.82 12.67 -7.31
N LEU A 183 16.93 12.05 -6.90
CA LEU A 183 17.98 12.77 -6.18
C LEU A 183 18.70 13.72 -7.12
N LYS A 184 18.99 14.93 -6.63
CA LYS A 184 19.80 15.92 -7.35
C LYS A 184 21.22 15.37 -7.53
N LYS A 185 21.88 15.74 -8.63
CA LYS A 185 23.24 15.29 -8.98
C LYS A 185 24.29 15.59 -7.90
N ASP A 186 24.11 16.67 -7.14
CA ASP A 186 25.03 17.10 -6.08
C ASP A 186 24.72 16.46 -4.72
N THR A 187 23.72 15.58 -4.64
CA THR A 187 23.41 14.85 -3.41
C THR A 187 24.47 13.77 -3.19
N PRO A 188 25.06 13.64 -1.99
CA PRO A 188 25.92 12.51 -1.66
C PRO A 188 25.23 11.20 -2.04
N ILE A 189 25.97 10.30 -2.68
CA ILE A 189 25.45 8.98 -3.07
C ILE A 189 25.01 8.28 -1.78
N PRO A 190 23.71 7.96 -1.62
CA PRO A 190 23.24 7.25 -0.44
C PRO A 190 23.93 5.90 -0.30
N ALA A 191 24.20 5.47 0.93
CA ALA A 191 24.91 4.20 1.17
C ALA A 191 24.10 2.97 0.72
N ASP A 192 22.77 3.07 0.73
CA ASP A 192 21.85 2.01 0.35
C ASP A 192 20.56 2.57 -0.30
N GLU A 193 19.75 1.67 -0.88
CA GLU A 193 18.49 2.01 -1.53
C GLU A 193 17.45 2.61 -0.57
N ASN A 194 17.45 2.19 0.69
CA ASN A 194 16.49 2.67 1.68
C ASN A 194 16.77 4.14 2.05
N GLN A 195 18.02 4.51 2.27
CA GLN A 195 18.42 5.91 2.48
C GLN A 195 18.07 6.78 1.28
N ARG A 196 18.23 6.24 0.06
CA ARG A 196 17.81 6.91 -1.17
C ARG A 196 16.30 7.16 -1.19
N ASP A 197 15.49 6.14 -0.91
CA ASP A 197 14.03 6.25 -0.89
C ASP A 197 13.55 7.25 0.18
N VAL A 198 14.17 7.25 1.37
CA VAL A 198 13.90 8.22 2.44
C VAL A 198 14.16 9.66 1.96
N ALA A 199 15.32 9.89 1.35
CA ALA A 199 15.69 11.22 0.86
C ALA A 199 14.76 11.72 -0.26
N ILE A 200 14.42 10.84 -1.22
CA ILE A 200 13.46 11.15 -2.28
C ILE A 200 12.09 11.47 -1.70
N TRP A 201 11.59 10.64 -0.77
CA TRP A 201 10.31 10.88 -0.13
C TRP A 201 10.29 12.22 0.63
N ALA A 202 11.34 12.58 1.35
CA ALA A 202 11.42 13.88 2.03
C ALA A 202 11.28 15.06 1.06
N GLN A 203 11.92 14.98 -0.12
CA GLN A 203 11.81 15.98 -1.19
C GLN A 203 10.39 16.05 -1.75
N VAL A 204 9.80 14.90 -2.09
CA VAL A 204 8.43 14.77 -2.59
C VAL A 204 7.42 15.30 -1.58
N LYS A 205 7.53 14.90 -0.31
CA LYS A 205 6.66 15.35 0.79
C LYS A 205 6.67 16.87 0.94
N ARG A 206 7.85 17.49 0.89
CA ARG A 206 7.99 18.96 0.92
C ARG A 206 7.29 19.61 -0.27
N TYR A 207 7.48 19.08 -1.48
CA TYR A 207 6.85 19.60 -2.69
C TYR A 207 5.32 19.52 -2.60
N LEU A 208 4.77 18.38 -2.18
CA LEU A 208 3.32 18.19 -2.02
C LEU A 208 2.73 19.18 -1.01
N ARG A 209 3.40 19.43 0.13
CA ARG A 209 2.96 20.44 1.12
C ARG A 209 2.98 21.86 0.56
N GLN A 210 4.05 22.23 -0.14
CA GLN A 210 4.16 23.55 -0.76
C GLN A 210 3.10 23.76 -1.82
N HIS A 211 2.85 22.73 -2.65
CA HIS A 211 1.80 22.76 -3.65
C HIS A 211 0.41 22.94 -3.00
N ALA A 212 0.07 22.14 -1.98
CA ALA A 212 -1.19 22.25 -1.27
C ALA A 212 -1.40 23.65 -0.65
N ASN A 213 -0.36 24.21 -0.02
CA ASN A 213 -0.43 25.55 0.57
C ASN A 213 -0.60 26.64 -0.50
N ARG A 214 0.08 26.52 -1.64
CA ARG A 214 -0.05 27.48 -2.75
C ARG A 214 -1.45 27.46 -3.34
N GLU A 215 -2.02 26.29 -3.55
CA GLU A 215 -3.39 26.16 -4.05
C GLU A 215 -4.40 26.73 -3.05
N ARG A 216 -4.19 26.49 -1.74
CA ARG A 216 -5.03 27.09 -0.69
C ARG A 216 -4.96 28.62 -0.68
N MET A 217 -3.77 29.21 -0.77
CA MET A 217 -3.61 30.67 -0.80
C MET A 217 -4.25 31.31 -2.03
N LYS A 218 -4.21 30.65 -3.19
CA LYS A 218 -4.92 31.12 -4.40
C LYS A 218 -6.42 31.13 -4.20
N ILE A 219 -6.98 30.09 -3.58
CA ILE A 219 -8.41 30.04 -3.27
C ILE A 219 -8.79 31.15 -2.29
N GLU A 220 -7.97 31.41 -1.28
CA GLU A 220 -8.19 32.50 -0.31
C GLU A 220 -8.03 33.90 -0.95
N SER A 221 -7.14 34.07 -1.95
CA SER A 221 -6.99 35.34 -2.68
C SER A 221 -8.08 35.58 -3.73
N ASP A 222 -8.60 34.50 -4.33
CA ASP A 222 -9.62 34.55 -5.39
C ASP A 222 -11.05 34.45 -4.81
N GLY A 223 -11.19 34.40 -3.47
CA GLY A 223 -12.36 33.90 -2.75
C GLY A 223 -13.22 34.92 -2.00
N ASP A 224 -13.36 36.16 -2.51
CA ASP A 224 -14.70 36.75 -2.50
C ASP A 224 -15.45 36.15 -3.70
N THR A 225 -16.58 35.50 -3.41
CA THR A 225 -17.47 34.70 -4.30
C THR A 225 -17.29 33.17 -4.32
N ARG A 226 -18.34 32.52 -3.80
CA ARG A 226 -18.72 31.10 -3.88
C ARG A 226 -18.07 30.14 -2.87
N PHE A 227 -18.41 30.41 -1.61
CA PHE A 227 -18.66 29.35 -0.64
C PHE A 227 -19.68 28.32 -1.20
N GLU A 228 -19.41 27.05 -0.88
CA GLU A 228 -20.33 25.89 -0.89
C GLU A 228 -20.28 24.81 -2.01
N HIS A 229 -19.44 24.86 -3.05
CA HIS A 229 -19.47 23.76 -4.07
C HIS A 229 -18.13 23.11 -4.48
N LEU A 230 -17.00 23.43 -3.84
CA LEU A 230 -15.66 23.04 -4.33
C LEU A 230 -15.01 21.83 -3.64
N GLY A 231 -15.69 21.14 -2.71
CA GLY A 231 -15.21 19.85 -2.17
C GLY A 231 -15.14 18.72 -3.21
N VAL A 232 -15.72 18.93 -4.40
CA VAL A 232 -15.83 17.92 -5.47
C VAL A 232 -14.88 18.19 -6.66
N ILE A 233 -14.39 19.41 -6.83
CA ILE A 233 -13.74 19.83 -8.10
C ILE A 233 -12.29 19.36 -8.23
N ILE A 234 -11.63 18.94 -7.14
CA ILE A 234 -10.28 18.32 -7.25
C ILE A 234 -10.37 16.89 -7.85
N SER A 235 -11.56 16.30 -7.99
CA SER A 235 -11.74 14.96 -8.57
C SER A 235 -12.21 14.95 -10.04
N VAL A 236 -12.65 16.09 -10.60
CA VAL A 236 -13.25 16.13 -11.95
C VAL A 236 -12.44 17.01 -12.90
N ARG A 237 -11.22 16.59 -13.21
CA ARG A 237 -10.52 17.06 -14.43
C ARG A 237 -9.60 15.99 -15.00
N VAL A 238 -10.18 14.82 -15.26
CA VAL A 238 -9.64 13.85 -16.22
C VAL A 238 -10.83 13.29 -17.00
N HIS A 239 -11.19 13.97 -18.09
CA HIS A 239 -11.83 13.33 -19.25
C HIS A 239 -10.78 13.26 -20.33
#